data_AF-A0A925XGX7-F1
#
_entry.id   AF-A0A925XGX7-F1
#
_cell.length_a   1.000
_cell.length_b   1.000
_cell.length_c   1.000
_cell.angle_alpha   90.00
_cell.angle_beta   90.00
_cell.angle_gamma   90.00
#
_symmetry.space_group_name_H-M   'P 1'
#
loop_
_entity.id
_entity.type
_entity.pdbx_description
1 polymer ?
#
loop_
_entity_poly.entity_id
_entity_poly.type
_entity_poly.pdbx_seq_one_letter_code
_entity_poly.pdbx_strand_id
1 'polypeptide(L)'
;MESTLYRHLGAHLDTQDGAAGAKFSVWAPNATEVSVLCDMNSWMHGRNPLNSSDNGVWWGFVPGLKQGDAYKFALRTREGHLLQKIDPYAFSAEVPPKSASIVYNLDGHSWRDGNWMTGRESKNWYEQPVSIYELHLGSWKRPQDGRQYFNYRELAPLLIDYVKDLGYTHIELMPINEFPFDGSWGYQATG
;
A
#
# COMPACT_ATOMS: atom_id res chain seq x y z
N MET A 1 9.13 -9.83 17.03
CA MET A 1 7.81 -10.43 16.75
C MET A 1 7.44 -9.93 15.37
N GLU A 2 7.61 -10.75 14.32
CA GLU A 2 7.23 -10.34 12.97
C GLU A 2 5.70 -10.29 12.88
N SER A 3 5.14 -9.11 12.63
CA SER A 3 3.70 -8.97 12.42
C SER A 3 3.36 -9.45 11.02
N THR A 4 2.69 -10.59 10.90
CA THR A 4 2.25 -11.19 9.63
C THR A 4 0.80 -10.85 9.28
N LEU A 5 0.15 -9.94 10.03
CA LEU A 5 -1.26 -9.60 9.85
C LEU A 5 -1.60 -9.13 8.44
N TYR A 6 -0.68 -8.43 7.77
CA TYR A 6 -0.85 -7.98 6.39
C TYR A 6 -1.06 -9.14 5.40
N ARG A 7 -0.67 -10.37 5.74
CA ARG A 7 -0.91 -11.58 4.93
C ARG A 7 -2.36 -12.08 5.01
N HIS A 8 -3.16 -11.52 5.92
CA HIS A 8 -4.51 -11.98 6.21
C HIS A 8 -5.55 -10.86 6.14
N LEU A 9 -5.17 -9.65 6.57
CA LEU A 9 -5.93 -8.42 6.43
C LEU A 9 -5.61 -7.74 5.10
N GLY A 10 -6.56 -6.96 4.60
CA GLY A 10 -6.46 -6.30 3.31
C GLY A 10 -7.13 -7.09 2.18
N ALA A 11 -6.72 -6.80 0.94
CA ALA A 11 -7.14 -7.51 -0.26
C ALA A 11 -6.03 -8.44 -0.78
N HIS A 12 -6.38 -9.70 -1.02
CA HIS A 12 -5.45 -10.74 -1.50
C HIS A 12 -6.07 -11.47 -2.68
N LEU A 13 -5.34 -11.57 -3.79
CA LEU A 13 -5.78 -12.39 -4.92
C LEU A 13 -5.83 -13.86 -4.52
N ASP A 14 -6.93 -14.53 -4.86
CA ASP A 14 -7.19 -15.91 -4.43
C ASP A 14 -8.09 -16.63 -5.46
N THR A 15 -8.17 -17.96 -5.36
CA THR A 15 -9.10 -18.78 -6.14
C THR A 15 -9.92 -19.65 -5.19
N GLN A 16 -11.24 -19.45 -5.17
CA GLN A 16 -12.17 -20.21 -4.34
C GLN A 16 -13.21 -20.90 -5.23
N ASP A 17 -13.44 -22.19 -4.99
CA ASP A 17 -14.39 -23.03 -5.75
C ASP A 17 -14.23 -22.94 -7.28
N GLY A 18 -12.98 -22.80 -7.75
CA GLY A 18 -12.63 -22.71 -9.17
C GLY A 18 -12.80 -21.32 -9.79
N ALA A 19 -13.23 -20.31 -9.02
CA ALA A 19 -13.33 -18.93 -9.47
C ALA A 19 -12.15 -18.09 -8.95
N ALA A 20 -11.44 -17.42 -9.85
CA ALA A 20 -10.42 -16.44 -9.47
C ALA A 20 -11.08 -15.13 -9.00
N GLY A 21 -10.48 -14.45 -8.03
CA GLY A 21 -10.98 -13.20 -7.47
C GLY A 21 -10.07 -12.63 -6.41
N ALA A 22 -10.65 -11.90 -5.46
CA ALA A 22 -9.94 -11.37 -4.31
C ALA A 22 -10.66 -11.69 -3.00
N LYS A 23 -9.91 -12.13 -2.00
CA LYS A 23 -10.33 -12.23 -0.61
C LYS A 23 -10.08 -10.90 0.08
N PHE A 24 -11.06 -10.46 0.87
CA PHE A 24 -10.99 -9.25 1.68
C PHE A 24 -11.11 -9.61 3.15
N SER A 25 -10.33 -8.95 3.99
CA SER A 25 -10.53 -8.95 5.44
C SER A 25 -10.23 -7.59 6.06
N VAL A 26 -11.12 -7.06 6.88
CA VAL A 26 -10.96 -5.75 7.53
C VAL A 26 -11.46 -5.79 8.97
N TRP A 27 -10.71 -5.20 9.90
CA TRP A 27 -11.16 -5.07 11.28
C TRP A 27 -12.08 -3.85 11.43
N ALA A 28 -13.35 -4.11 11.75
CA ALA A 28 -14.37 -3.09 11.93
C ALA A 28 -15.41 -3.55 12.98
N PRO A 29 -15.01 -3.70 14.26
CA PRO A 29 -15.77 -4.41 15.29
C PRO A 29 -17.12 -3.77 15.64
N ASN A 30 -17.28 -2.47 15.36
CA ASN A 30 -18.49 -1.72 15.68
C ASN A 30 -19.37 -1.45 14.44
N ALA A 31 -18.96 -1.87 13.25
CA ALA A 31 -19.82 -1.80 12.07
C ALA A 31 -20.97 -2.79 12.21
N THR A 32 -22.14 -2.48 11.64
CA THR A 32 -23.28 -3.39 11.58
C THR A 32 -23.36 -4.11 10.23
N GLU A 33 -22.80 -3.51 9.18
CA GLU A 33 -22.68 -4.07 7.84
C GLU A 33 -21.34 -3.61 7.24
N VAL A 34 -20.67 -4.50 6.52
CA VAL A 34 -19.51 -4.15 5.70
C VAL A 34 -19.68 -4.74 4.30
N SER A 35 -19.43 -3.95 3.27
CA SER A 35 -19.40 -4.38 1.88
C SER A 35 -18.15 -3.91 1.17
N VAL A 36 -17.72 -4.66 0.16
CA VAL A 36 -16.69 -4.20 -0.79
C VAL A 36 -17.38 -3.40 -1.90
N LEU A 37 -16.90 -2.19 -2.15
CA LEU A 37 -17.29 -1.37 -3.30
C LEU A 37 -16.23 -1.49 -4.38
N CYS A 38 -16.62 -1.66 -5.64
CA CYS A 38 -15.72 -1.69 -6.78
C CYS A 38 -16.48 -1.38 -8.08
N ASP A 39 -15.76 -1.22 -9.20
CA ASP A 39 -16.36 -0.94 -10.50
C ASP A 39 -17.39 -2.00 -10.92
N MET A 40 -17.11 -3.28 -10.68
CA MET A 40 -18.01 -4.40 -11.03
C MET A 40 -19.38 -4.32 -10.37
N ASN A 41 -19.47 -3.75 -9.17
CA ASN A 41 -20.74 -3.56 -8.48
C ASN A 41 -21.24 -2.12 -8.55
N SER A 42 -20.64 -1.31 -9.42
CA SER A 42 -20.92 0.12 -9.61
C SER A 42 -20.89 0.90 -8.29
N TRP A 43 -19.97 0.53 -7.40
CA TRP A 43 -19.76 1.16 -6.10
C TRP A 43 -21.01 1.17 -5.18
N MET A 44 -21.87 0.14 -5.30
CA MET A 44 -23.09 0.01 -4.50
C MET A 44 -22.91 -0.86 -3.25
N HIS A 45 -23.19 -0.29 -2.09
CA HIS A 45 -23.25 -1.01 -0.81
C HIS A 45 -24.29 -2.14 -0.84
N GLY A 46 -23.96 -3.28 -0.22
CA GLY A 46 -24.83 -4.46 -0.12
C GLY A 46 -24.72 -5.45 -1.29
N ARG A 47 -24.03 -5.10 -2.39
CA ARG A 47 -23.85 -6.03 -3.53
C ARG A 47 -22.76 -7.07 -3.30
N ASN A 48 -21.71 -6.73 -2.55
CA ASN A 48 -20.65 -7.65 -2.12
C ASN A 48 -20.48 -7.53 -0.59
N PRO A 49 -21.44 -8.04 0.20
CA PRO A 49 -21.35 -8.00 1.66
C PRO A 49 -20.24 -8.91 2.18
N LEU A 50 -19.63 -8.53 3.30
CA LEU A 50 -18.68 -9.35 4.04
C LEU A 50 -19.38 -10.03 5.22
N ASN A 51 -18.87 -11.20 5.61
CA ASN A 51 -19.29 -11.93 6.80
C ASN A 51 -18.61 -11.34 8.04
N SER A 52 -19.38 -11.13 9.11
CA SER A 52 -18.84 -10.76 10.42
C SER A 52 -18.25 -11.96 11.16
N SER A 53 -17.39 -11.69 12.13
CA SER A 53 -16.89 -12.67 13.11
C SER A 53 -16.97 -12.09 14.53
N ASP A 54 -16.85 -12.96 15.54
CA ASP A 54 -16.89 -12.56 16.96
C ASP A 54 -15.70 -11.69 17.38
N ASN A 55 -14.59 -11.70 16.62
CA ASN A 55 -13.42 -10.87 16.90
C ASN A 55 -13.45 -9.50 16.16
N GLY A 56 -14.56 -9.19 15.48
CA GLY A 56 -14.76 -7.91 14.80
C GLY A 56 -14.08 -7.78 13.44
N VAL A 57 -13.56 -8.88 12.89
CA VAL A 57 -13.04 -8.94 11.52
C VAL A 57 -14.18 -9.27 10.56
N TRP A 58 -14.31 -8.46 9.53
CA TRP A 58 -15.21 -8.70 8.41
C TRP A 58 -14.43 -9.33 7.28
N TRP A 59 -14.95 -10.38 6.67
CA TRP A 59 -14.23 -11.13 5.64
C TRP A 59 -15.14 -11.65 4.53
N GLY A 60 -14.59 -11.88 3.35
CA GLY A 60 -15.35 -12.42 2.23
C GLY A 60 -14.50 -12.55 0.97
N PHE A 61 -15.07 -13.18 -0.06
CA PHE A 61 -14.45 -13.36 -1.35
C PHE A 61 -15.32 -12.73 -2.44
N VAL A 62 -14.70 -11.95 -3.33
CA VAL A 62 -15.37 -11.35 -4.48
C VAL A 62 -14.77 -11.95 -5.76
N PRO A 63 -15.50 -12.84 -6.45
CA PRO A 63 -15.03 -13.43 -7.70
C PRO A 63 -14.89 -12.38 -8.80
N GLY A 64 -13.95 -12.59 -9.73
CA GLY A 64 -13.74 -11.76 -10.91
C GLY A 64 -12.84 -10.54 -10.69
N LEU A 65 -12.53 -10.16 -9.45
CA LEU A 65 -11.56 -9.10 -9.18
C LEU A 65 -10.14 -9.54 -9.52
N LYS A 66 -9.36 -8.61 -10.07
CA LYS A 66 -7.99 -8.81 -10.53
C LYS A 66 -7.06 -7.74 -9.99
N GLN A 67 -5.75 -7.98 -10.13
CA GLN A 67 -4.73 -6.97 -9.85
C GLN A 67 -5.01 -5.68 -10.65
N GLY A 68 -4.95 -4.54 -9.97
CA GLY A 68 -5.24 -3.23 -10.54
C GLY A 68 -6.69 -2.75 -10.34
N ASP A 69 -7.61 -3.61 -9.90
CA ASP A 69 -8.99 -3.18 -9.65
C ASP A 69 -9.08 -2.30 -8.40
N ALA A 70 -9.82 -1.20 -8.53
CA ALA A 70 -10.07 -0.26 -7.45
C ALA A 70 -11.19 -0.74 -6.52
N TYR A 71 -11.00 -0.55 -5.21
CA TYR A 71 -12.01 -0.87 -4.21
C TYR A 71 -12.00 0.06 -2.99
N LYS A 72 -13.11 0.04 -2.26
CA LYS A 72 -13.26 0.63 -0.91
C LYS A 72 -14.09 -0.30 -0.04
N PHE A 73 -13.98 -0.15 1.28
CA PHE A 73 -14.96 -0.70 2.20
C PHE A 73 -16.09 0.30 2.40
N ALA A 74 -17.34 -0.16 2.31
CA ALA A 74 -18.50 0.55 2.79
C ALA A 74 -18.91 -0.02 4.14
N LEU A 75 -19.00 0.82 5.17
CA LEU A 75 -19.30 0.43 6.54
C LEU A 75 -20.59 1.12 6.99
N ARG A 76 -21.56 0.36 7.50
CA ARG A 76 -22.68 0.92 8.25
C ARG A 76 -22.33 1.03 9.72
N THR A 77 -22.46 2.22 10.30
CA THR A 77 -22.26 2.45 11.75
C THR A 77 -23.50 2.03 12.54
N ARG A 78 -23.38 1.91 13.87
CA ARG A 78 -24.51 1.60 14.76
C ARG A 78 -25.63 2.65 14.69
N GLU A 79 -25.28 3.89 14.37
CA GLU A 79 -26.20 5.01 14.16
C GLU A 79 -26.83 5.01 12.76
N GLY A 80 -26.48 4.04 11.91
CA GLY A 80 -27.06 3.86 10.57
C GLY A 80 -26.35 4.61 9.45
N HIS A 81 -25.31 5.41 9.76
CA HIS A 81 -24.54 6.14 8.75
C HIS A 81 -23.76 5.17 7.86
N LEU A 82 -23.70 5.48 6.56
CA LEU A 82 -22.89 4.74 5.60
C LEU A 82 -21.60 5.50 5.31
N LEU A 83 -20.46 4.90 5.64
CA LEU A 83 -19.13 5.47 5.42
C LEU A 83 -18.41 4.69 4.33
N GLN A 84 -17.63 5.38 3.50
CA GLN A 84 -16.67 4.75 2.59
C GLN A 84 -15.26 4.96 3.12
N LYS A 85 -14.48 3.89 3.18
CA LYS A 85 -13.12 3.89 3.71
C LYS A 85 -12.17 3.17 2.77
N ILE A 86 -10.96 3.69 2.71
CA ILE A 86 -9.81 2.97 2.17
C ILE A 86 -9.48 1.78 3.05
N ASP A 87 -8.79 0.81 2.47
CA ASP A 87 -8.28 -0.33 3.20
C ASP A 87 -7.07 0.07 4.06
N PRO A 88 -7.11 -0.11 5.39
CA PRO A 88 -5.97 0.15 6.27
C PRO A 88 -4.74 -0.73 5.97
N TYR A 89 -4.95 -1.84 5.25
CA TYR A 89 -3.91 -2.79 4.82
C TYR A 89 -3.74 -2.77 3.28
N ALA A 90 -4.11 -1.67 2.61
CA ALA A 90 -3.90 -1.52 1.18
C ALA A 90 -2.41 -1.69 0.80
N PHE A 91 -2.13 -2.47 -0.24
CA PHE A 91 -0.78 -2.54 -0.81
C PHE A 91 -0.54 -1.49 -1.91
N SER A 92 -1.61 -0.87 -2.40
CA SER A 92 -1.56 0.16 -3.43
C SER A 92 -2.83 1.01 -3.37
N ALA A 93 -2.75 2.23 -3.88
CA ALA A 93 -3.85 3.19 -3.92
C ALA A 93 -3.92 3.88 -5.30
N GLU A 94 -5.08 4.43 -5.61
CA GLU A 94 -5.20 5.36 -6.73
C GLU A 94 -4.43 6.66 -6.45
N VAL A 95 -3.91 7.28 -7.51
CA VAL A 95 -3.22 8.57 -7.40
C VAL A 95 -4.20 9.67 -6.95
N PRO A 96 -3.83 10.52 -5.97
CA PRO A 96 -4.62 11.67 -5.56
C PRO A 96 -5.07 12.56 -6.74
N PRO A 97 -6.28 13.17 -6.70
CA PRO A 97 -7.19 13.27 -5.54
C PRO A 97 -8.13 12.07 -5.38
N LYS A 98 -7.97 11.02 -6.20
CA LYS A 98 -8.69 9.77 -5.98
C LYS A 98 -8.22 9.10 -4.69
N SER A 99 -9.03 8.16 -4.21
CA SER A 99 -8.82 7.57 -2.88
C SER A 99 -9.28 6.12 -2.79
N ALA A 100 -9.46 5.38 -3.88
CA ALA A 100 -9.68 3.95 -3.74
C ALA A 100 -8.36 3.23 -3.44
N SER A 101 -8.45 2.15 -2.69
CA SER A 101 -7.37 1.15 -2.60
C SER A 101 -7.36 0.34 -3.89
N ILE A 102 -6.21 -0.23 -4.24
CA ILE A 102 -6.04 -1.06 -5.44
C ILE A 102 -5.70 -2.49 -5.01
N VAL A 103 -6.43 -3.46 -5.56
CA VAL A 103 -6.07 -4.88 -5.40
C VAL A 103 -4.69 -5.10 -6.01
N TYR A 104 -3.72 -5.51 -5.22
CA TYR A 104 -2.34 -5.64 -5.67
C TYR A 104 -1.68 -6.88 -5.07
N ASN A 105 -0.83 -7.54 -5.85
CA ASN A 105 -0.03 -8.66 -5.37
C ASN A 105 1.40 -8.18 -5.08
N LEU A 106 1.91 -8.47 -3.88
CA LEU A 106 3.29 -8.14 -3.49
C LEU A 106 4.33 -9.08 -4.13
N ASP A 107 3.90 -10.24 -4.62
CA ASP A 107 4.77 -11.19 -5.30
C ASP A 107 5.16 -10.71 -6.71
N GLY A 108 6.20 -11.33 -7.27
CA GLY A 108 6.61 -11.12 -8.66
C GLY A 108 7.81 -10.20 -8.85
N HIS A 109 8.32 -9.56 -7.79
CA HIS A 109 9.62 -8.87 -7.86
C HIS A 109 10.79 -9.82 -7.54
N SER A 110 11.68 -10.03 -8.51
CA SER A 110 12.91 -10.81 -8.31
C SER A 110 14.04 -9.94 -7.75
N TRP A 111 14.23 -10.03 -6.43
CA TRP A 111 15.32 -9.37 -5.72
C TRP A 111 16.70 -9.92 -6.13
N ARG A 112 17.72 -9.04 -6.12
CA ARG A 112 19.11 -9.35 -6.49
C ARG A 112 20.13 -8.87 -5.46
N ASP A 113 19.68 -8.59 -4.23
CA ASP A 113 20.44 -7.98 -3.14
C ASP A 113 20.87 -8.99 -2.07
N GLY A 114 20.81 -10.29 -2.35
CA GLY A 114 21.12 -11.35 -1.38
C GLY A 114 22.48 -11.18 -0.67
N ASN A 115 23.54 -10.87 -1.42
CA ASN A 115 24.86 -10.62 -0.84
C ASN A 115 24.87 -9.43 0.13
N TRP A 116 24.13 -8.37 -0.19
CA TRP A 116 23.99 -7.20 0.69
C TRP A 116 23.23 -7.56 1.96
N MET A 117 22.12 -8.30 1.83
CA MET A 117 21.29 -8.73 2.96
C MET A 117 22.06 -9.62 3.94
N THR A 118 22.79 -10.63 3.45
CA THR A 118 23.65 -11.48 4.28
C THR A 118 24.78 -10.68 4.95
N GLY A 119 25.39 -9.74 4.23
CA GLY A 119 26.41 -8.87 4.79
C GLY A 119 25.87 -7.89 5.85
N ARG A 120 24.63 -7.42 5.70
CA ARG A 120 23.98 -6.50 6.64
C ARG A 120 23.71 -7.15 7.99
N GLU A 121 23.28 -8.41 8.01
CA GLU A 121 22.94 -9.13 9.25
C GLU A 121 24.14 -9.33 10.17
N SER A 122 25.33 -9.52 9.61
CA SER A 122 26.56 -9.77 10.37
C SER A 122 27.33 -8.49 10.73
N LYS A 123 26.87 -7.32 10.29
CA LYS A 123 27.59 -6.05 10.43
C LYS A 123 27.22 -5.31 11.71
N ASN A 124 28.23 -4.91 12.49
CA ASN A 124 28.06 -4.02 13.64
C ASN A 124 28.01 -2.55 13.17
N TRP A 125 26.81 -2.01 12.98
CA TRP A 125 26.61 -0.65 12.43
C TRP A 125 27.18 0.48 13.29
N TYR A 126 27.39 0.28 14.60
CA TYR A 126 28.03 1.28 15.48
C TYR A 126 29.51 1.51 15.16
N GLU A 127 30.16 0.56 14.49
CA GLU A 127 31.58 0.61 14.12
C GLU A 127 31.79 0.85 12.62
N GLN A 128 30.75 1.32 11.92
CA GLN A 128 30.77 1.54 10.49
C GLN A 128 30.54 3.03 10.17
N PRO A 129 31.06 3.53 9.04
CA PRO A 129 30.72 4.88 8.59
C PRO A 129 29.24 4.97 8.22
N VAL A 130 28.52 5.83 8.93
CA VAL A 130 27.13 6.17 8.63
C VAL A 130 27.07 7.63 8.23
N SER A 131 26.89 7.88 6.93
CA SER A 131 26.64 9.19 6.35
C SER A 131 25.38 9.10 5.51
N ILE A 132 24.37 9.89 5.88
CA ILE A 132 23.01 9.79 5.37
C ILE A 132 22.74 10.97 4.44
N TYR A 133 22.21 10.68 3.26
CA TYR A 133 21.62 11.66 2.35
C TYR A 133 20.10 11.62 2.50
N GLU A 134 19.55 12.58 3.25
CA GLU A 134 18.10 12.72 3.42
C GLU A 134 17.48 13.40 2.18
N LEU A 135 16.35 12.88 1.68
CA LEU A 135 15.63 13.53 0.58
C LEU A 135 14.12 13.28 0.57
N HIS A 136 13.43 14.18 -0.13
CA HIS A 136 12.05 14.02 -0.56
C HIS A 136 12.00 13.65 -2.05
N LEU A 137 11.51 12.45 -2.39
CA LEU A 137 11.50 11.94 -3.77
C LEU A 137 10.72 12.85 -4.72
N GLY A 138 9.61 13.41 -4.27
CA GLY A 138 8.75 14.27 -5.08
C GLY A 138 9.38 15.62 -5.45
N SER A 139 10.45 16.06 -4.77
CA SER A 139 11.10 17.35 -5.03
C SER A 139 12.58 17.26 -5.35
N TRP A 140 13.23 16.11 -5.18
CA TRP A 140 14.65 15.92 -5.49
C TRP A 140 14.96 16.21 -6.97
N LYS A 141 14.11 15.72 -7.88
CA LYS A 141 14.21 16.01 -9.32
C LYS A 141 12.83 15.96 -9.98
N ARG A 142 12.57 16.88 -10.91
CA ARG A 142 11.33 16.95 -11.69
C ARG A 142 11.55 16.55 -13.16
N PRO A 143 10.61 15.83 -13.80
CA PRO A 143 10.64 15.61 -15.24
C PRO A 143 10.59 16.91 -16.03
N GLN A 144 11.15 16.91 -17.23
CA GLN A 144 11.09 18.06 -18.16
C GLN A 144 9.98 17.91 -19.22
N ASP A 145 9.29 16.78 -19.24
CA ASP A 145 8.25 16.43 -20.23
C ASP A 145 6.84 16.87 -19.82
N GLY A 146 6.73 17.73 -18.80
CA GLY A 146 5.46 18.25 -18.28
C GLY A 146 4.79 17.36 -17.23
N ARG A 147 5.31 16.17 -16.93
CA ARG A 147 4.84 15.37 -15.79
C ARG A 147 5.25 15.99 -14.46
N GLN A 148 4.40 15.80 -13.46
CA GLN A 148 4.68 16.29 -12.10
C GLN A 148 5.80 15.50 -11.43
N TYR A 149 5.82 14.16 -11.55
CA TYR A 149 6.76 13.29 -10.85
C TYR A 149 7.39 12.26 -11.78
N PHE A 150 8.63 11.86 -11.45
CA PHE A 150 9.19 10.61 -11.94
C PHE A 150 8.53 9.43 -11.21
N ASN A 151 8.43 8.29 -11.89
CA ASN A 151 8.20 7.04 -11.16
C ASN A 151 9.51 6.51 -10.54
N TYR A 152 9.41 5.56 -9.61
CA TYR A 152 10.57 5.00 -8.92
C TYR A 152 11.62 4.38 -9.85
N ARG A 153 11.21 3.78 -10.98
CA ARG A 153 12.14 3.13 -11.94
C ARG A 153 12.94 4.16 -12.75
N GLU A 154 12.38 5.33 -12.99
CA GLU A 154 13.06 6.44 -13.64
C GLU A 154 14.00 7.17 -12.66
N LEU A 155 13.54 7.38 -11.41
CA LEU A 155 14.26 8.17 -10.42
C LEU A 155 15.45 7.43 -9.80
N ALA A 156 15.28 6.13 -9.52
CA ALA A 156 16.27 5.36 -8.76
C ALA A 156 17.67 5.34 -9.40
N PRO A 157 17.88 5.11 -10.71
CA PRO A 157 19.21 5.15 -11.29
C PRO A 157 19.89 6.52 -11.14
N LEU A 158 19.13 7.59 -11.42
CA LEU A 158 19.63 8.97 -11.32
C LEU A 158 20.06 9.33 -9.89
N LEU A 159 19.23 8.95 -8.91
CA LEU A 159 19.48 9.22 -7.51
C LEU A 159 20.66 8.38 -6.98
N ILE A 160 20.69 7.08 -7.31
CA ILE A 160 21.72 6.17 -6.80
C ILE A 160 23.10 6.56 -7.34
N ASP A 161 23.21 6.90 -8.62
CA ASP A 161 24.49 7.34 -9.20
C ASP A 161 24.98 8.62 -8.52
N TYR A 162 24.10 9.61 -8.34
CA TYR A 162 24.43 10.87 -7.67
C TYR A 162 24.88 10.68 -6.21
N VAL A 163 24.16 9.86 -5.44
CA VAL A 163 24.49 9.59 -4.03
C VAL A 163 25.81 8.84 -3.89
N LYS A 164 26.09 7.90 -4.83
CA LYS A 164 27.37 7.18 -4.87
C LYS A 164 28.54 8.09 -5.21
N ASP A 165 28.38 8.98 -6.18
CA ASP A 165 29.42 9.94 -6.57
C ASP A 165 29.81 10.87 -5.40
N LEU A 166 28.84 11.21 -4.55
CA LEU A 166 29.07 12.00 -3.34
C LEU A 166 29.62 11.19 -2.16
N GLY A 167 29.63 9.86 -2.24
CA GLY A 167 30.22 8.98 -1.22
C GLY A 167 29.38 8.78 0.05
N TYR A 168 28.07 9.04 0.00
CA TYR A 168 27.17 8.71 1.12
C TYR A 168 27.00 7.20 1.26
N THR A 169 26.75 6.74 2.50
CA THR A 169 26.56 5.30 2.78
C THR A 169 25.10 4.89 2.85
N HIS A 170 24.19 5.84 3.11
CA HIS A 170 22.76 5.60 3.25
C HIS A 170 21.93 6.71 2.61
N ILE A 171 20.70 6.36 2.25
CA ILE A 171 19.64 7.28 1.85
C ILE A 171 18.57 7.24 2.94
N GLU A 172 18.13 8.39 3.42
CA GLU A 172 16.94 8.52 4.25
C GLU A 172 15.84 9.17 3.43
N LEU A 173 14.70 8.50 3.31
CA LEU A 173 13.56 9.03 2.57
C LEU A 173 12.62 9.68 3.57
N MET A 174 12.19 10.91 3.25
CA MET A 174 10.94 11.43 3.80
C MET A 174 9.78 10.45 3.51
N PRO A 175 8.70 10.45 4.31
CA PRO A 175 7.71 9.38 4.28
C PRO A 175 7.16 9.08 2.87
N ILE A 176 7.17 7.79 2.52
CA ILE A 176 6.75 7.26 1.20
C ILE A 176 5.46 6.44 1.25
N ASN A 177 4.84 6.35 2.43
CA ASN A 177 3.47 5.85 2.57
C ASN A 177 2.50 6.73 1.77
N GLU A 178 1.27 6.29 1.55
CA GLU A 178 0.27 7.07 0.83
C GLU A 178 -0.20 8.25 1.68
N PHE A 179 -0.26 9.43 1.06
CA PHE A 179 -0.73 10.67 1.69
C PHE A 179 -1.46 11.54 0.66
N PRO A 180 -2.56 12.22 1.04
CA PRO A 180 -3.40 12.92 0.10
C PRO A 180 -2.90 14.33 -0.26
N PHE A 181 -1.92 14.86 0.46
CA PHE A 181 -1.51 16.26 0.34
C PHE A 181 0.02 16.43 0.28
N ASP A 182 0.51 16.89 -0.87
CA ASP A 182 1.95 17.14 -1.13
C ASP A 182 2.59 18.09 -0.11
N GLY A 183 1.86 19.09 0.38
CA GLY A 183 2.37 20.05 1.36
C GLY A 183 2.62 19.46 2.76
N SER A 184 2.18 18.22 3.01
CA SER A 184 2.49 17.50 4.25
C SER A 184 3.87 16.83 4.24
N TRP A 185 4.54 16.79 3.08
CA TRP A 185 5.79 16.03 2.84
C TRP A 185 5.72 14.56 3.26
N GLY A 186 4.51 13.99 3.28
CA GLY A 186 4.24 12.61 3.65
C GLY A 186 3.92 12.37 5.13
N TYR A 187 4.04 13.37 5.99
CA TYR A 187 3.78 13.22 7.43
C TYR A 187 2.28 13.11 7.79
N GLN A 188 1.37 13.41 6.86
CA GLN A 188 -0.07 13.18 7.03
C GLN A 188 -0.50 11.91 6.30
N ALA A 189 -0.01 10.77 6.79
CA ALA A 189 -0.25 9.45 6.25
C ALA A 189 -1.73 9.05 6.30
N THR A 190 -2.20 8.37 5.25
CA THR A 190 -3.53 7.75 5.22
C THR A 190 -3.52 6.28 4.80
N GLY A 191 -2.46 5.78 4.17
CA GLY A 191 -2.32 4.39 3.73
C GLY A 191 -0.87 3.96 3.73
#